data_AF-A0A532VI11-F1
#
_entry.id   AF-A0A532VI11-F1
#
_cell.length_a   1.000
_cell.length_b   1.000
_cell.length_c   1.000
_cell.angle_alpha   90.00
_cell.angle_beta   90.00
_cell.angle_gamma   90.00
#
_symmetry.space_group_name_H-M   'P 1'
#
loop_
_entity.id
_entity.type
_entity.pdbx_description
1 polymer ?
#
loop_
_entity_poly.entity_id
_entity_poly.type
_entity_poly.pdbx_seq_one_letter_code
_entity_poly.pdbx_strand_id
1 'polypeptide(L)'
;MDKLRVRILQDRKDGLTYEQIQTKRGASSRTIANLVKGKDPRRFCIRCGETDPQKLEQHHPDRVNRPNETVTLCANCHSTATREQQRKTNREKKKEICTRNNTSPIRVSMPSRSMAQPQVAYSQCRPFTPAEKRWVGRGFSYGGGGVAVGEGLFDSRLPGWARVVLVIVGGAVMYAGSKIK
;
A
#
# COMPACT_ATOMS: atom_id res chain seq x y z
N MET A 1 -9.49 18.32 -38.66
CA MET A 1 -9.00 17.25 -37.76
C MET A 1 -7.55 16.97 -38.11
N ASP A 2 -6.67 16.86 -37.10
CA ASP A 2 -5.26 16.55 -37.34
C ASP A 2 -5.09 15.21 -38.08
N LYS A 3 -4.30 15.21 -39.16
CA LYS A 3 -4.00 14.01 -39.96
C LYS A 3 -3.46 12.86 -39.10
N LEU A 4 -2.70 13.18 -38.05
CA LEU A 4 -2.17 12.19 -37.10
C LEU A 4 -3.29 11.48 -36.33
N ARG A 5 -4.30 12.23 -35.86
CA ARG A 5 -5.42 11.69 -35.07
C ARG A 5 -6.23 10.68 -35.85
N VAL A 6 -6.55 10.99 -37.11
CA VAL A 6 -7.33 10.10 -37.98
C VAL A 6 -6.55 8.80 -38.23
N ARG A 7 -5.25 8.90 -38.48
CA ARG A 7 -4.38 7.73 -38.69
C ARG A 7 -4.29 6.83 -37.46
N ILE A 8 -4.12 7.40 -36.26
CA ILE A 8 -4.08 6.62 -35.00
C ILE A 8 -5.39 5.88 -34.76
N LEU A 9 -6.53 6.52 -35.01
CA LEU A 9 -7.84 5.87 -34.88
C LEU A 9 -8.03 4.74 -35.90
N GLN A 10 -7.56 4.93 -37.13
CA GLN A 10 -7.61 3.89 -38.16
C GLN A 10 -6.71 2.70 -37.80
N ASP A 11 -5.45 2.95 -37.45
CA ASP A 11 -4.51 1.89 -37.04
C ASP A 11 -5.07 1.08 -35.86
N ARG A 12 -5.80 1.73 -34.94
CA ARG A 12 -6.45 1.03 -33.83
C ARG A 12 -7.64 0.16 -34.26
N LYS A 13 -8.46 0.65 -35.20
CA LYS A 13 -9.55 -0.15 -35.81
C LYS A 13 -9.01 -1.36 -36.56
N ASP A 14 -7.86 -1.19 -37.22
CA ASP A 14 -7.13 -2.26 -37.92
C ASP A 14 -6.51 -3.28 -36.95
N GLY A 15 -6.59 -3.03 -35.63
CA GLY A 15 -6.20 -3.97 -34.58
C GLY A 15 -4.76 -3.83 -34.12
N LEU A 16 -4.04 -2.78 -34.51
CA LEU A 16 -2.66 -2.58 -34.06
C LEU A 16 -2.60 -2.33 -32.55
N THR A 17 -1.55 -2.86 -31.93
CA THR A 17 -1.24 -2.62 -30.51
C THR A 17 -0.69 -1.21 -30.30
N TYR A 18 -0.68 -0.74 -29.06
CA TYR A 18 -0.15 0.59 -28.73
C TYR A 18 1.33 0.72 -29.09
N GLU A 19 2.13 -0.33 -28.88
CA GLU A 19 3.54 -0.36 -29.26
C GLU A 19 3.73 -0.27 -30.77
N GLN A 20 2.92 -1.00 -31.55
CA GLN A 20 2.97 -0.92 -33.02
C GLN A 20 2.60 0.47 -33.53
N ILE A 21 1.57 1.11 -32.95
CA ILE A 21 1.17 2.48 -33.31
C ILE A 21 2.27 3.47 -32.92
N GLN A 22 2.88 3.31 -31.75
CA GLN A 22 4.00 4.14 -31.28
C GLN A 22 5.20 4.05 -32.24
N THR A 23 5.63 2.84 -32.60
CA THR A 23 6.72 2.62 -33.56
C THR A 23 6.37 3.17 -34.95
N LYS A 24 5.12 2.97 -35.41
CA LYS A 24 4.68 3.39 -36.75
C LYS A 24 4.48 4.91 -36.89
N ARG A 25 4.07 5.60 -35.83
CA ARG A 25 3.64 7.02 -35.87
C ARG A 25 4.51 7.97 -35.04
N GLY A 26 5.42 7.46 -34.21
CA GLY A 26 6.21 8.27 -33.28
C GLY A 26 5.39 8.96 -32.19
N ALA A 27 4.14 8.51 -31.95
CA ALA A 27 3.26 9.10 -30.95
C ALA A 27 3.46 8.41 -29.59
N SER A 28 3.49 9.19 -28.50
CA SER A 28 3.59 8.62 -27.16
C SER A 28 2.35 7.77 -26.82
N SER A 29 2.52 6.73 -25.99
CA SER A 29 1.43 5.86 -25.53
C SER A 29 0.29 6.66 -24.86
N ARG A 30 0.64 7.75 -24.16
CA ARG A 30 -0.32 8.68 -23.56
C ARG A 30 -1.13 9.44 -24.61
N THR A 31 -0.49 9.90 -25.68
CA THR A 31 -1.17 10.56 -26.79
C THR A 31 -2.14 9.60 -27.48
N ILE A 32 -1.69 8.37 -27.76
CA ILE A 32 -2.51 7.32 -28.37
C ILE A 32 -3.72 7.03 -27.47
N ALA A 33 -3.49 6.79 -26.17
CA ALA A 33 -4.52 6.53 -25.16
C ALA A 33 -5.63 7.58 -25.15
N ASN A 34 -5.25 8.85 -25.12
CA ASN A 34 -6.20 9.96 -25.08
C ASN A 34 -7.03 10.05 -26.37
N LEU A 35 -6.41 9.77 -27.52
CA LEU A 35 -7.11 9.83 -28.81
C LEU A 35 -8.11 8.70 -28.99
N VAL A 36 -7.80 7.50 -28.49
CA VAL A 36 -8.67 6.31 -28.61
C VAL A 36 -9.69 6.19 -27.47
N LYS A 37 -9.59 7.00 -26.41
CA LYS A 37 -10.53 6.98 -25.28
C LYS A 37 -11.98 7.18 -25.77
N GLY A 38 -12.85 6.23 -25.44
CA GLY A 38 -14.27 6.23 -25.85
C GLY A 38 -14.54 5.90 -27.32
N LYS A 39 -13.51 5.62 -28.13
CA LYS A 39 -13.64 5.32 -29.56
C LYS A 39 -13.19 3.92 -29.95
N ASP A 40 -12.43 3.26 -29.07
CA ASP A 40 -11.95 1.90 -29.28
C ASP A 40 -12.98 0.88 -28.77
N PRO A 41 -13.65 0.12 -29.67
CA PRO A 41 -14.61 -0.89 -29.28
C PRO A 41 -13.95 -2.11 -28.61
N ARG A 42 -12.62 -2.25 -28.72
CA ARG A 42 -11.86 -3.35 -28.11
C ARG A 42 -11.35 -3.02 -26.71
N ARG A 43 -11.77 -1.89 -26.14
CA ARG A 43 -11.34 -1.46 -24.82
C ARG A 43 -12.28 -2.05 -23.77
N PHE A 44 -11.78 -3.02 -23.01
CA PHE A 44 -12.49 -3.63 -21.89
C PHE A 44 -11.54 -3.82 -20.71
N CYS A 45 -12.10 -3.99 -19.52
CA CYS A 45 -11.35 -4.37 -18.34
C CYS A 45 -10.89 -5.82 -18.47
N ILE A 46 -9.58 -6.06 -18.50
CA ILE A 46 -9.04 -7.42 -18.64
C ILE A 46 -9.40 -8.35 -17.46
N ARG A 47 -9.76 -7.77 -16.29
CA ARG A 47 -10.05 -8.54 -15.07
C ARG A 47 -11.54 -8.90 -14.90
N CYS A 48 -12.45 -8.02 -15.29
CA CYS A 48 -13.90 -8.21 -15.07
C CYS A 48 -14.77 -8.08 -16.32
N GLY A 49 -14.19 -7.74 -17.48
CA GLY A 49 -14.92 -7.61 -18.74
C GLY A 49 -15.75 -6.32 -18.89
N GLU A 50 -15.71 -5.40 -17.92
CA GLU A 50 -16.39 -4.09 -18.03
C GLU A 50 -15.98 -3.38 -19.33
N THR A 51 -16.96 -2.91 -20.11
CA THR A 51 -16.76 -2.28 -21.41
C THR A 51 -17.03 -0.78 -21.40
N ASP A 52 -17.62 -0.24 -20.32
CA ASP A 52 -17.95 1.17 -20.24
C ASP A 52 -16.68 2.05 -20.30
N PRO A 53 -16.47 2.80 -21.40
CA PRO A 53 -15.24 3.56 -21.60
C PRO A 53 -15.03 4.68 -20.59
N GLN A 54 -16.08 5.11 -19.88
CA GLN A 54 -15.97 6.12 -18.82
C GLN A 54 -15.38 5.54 -17.54
N LYS A 55 -15.63 4.25 -17.27
CA LYS A 55 -15.12 3.54 -16.09
C LYS A 55 -13.74 2.93 -16.29
N LEU A 56 -13.24 2.90 -17.52
CA LEU A 56 -11.97 2.29 -17.89
C LEU A 56 -10.78 3.25 -17.76
N GLU A 57 -9.79 2.81 -16.99
CA GLU A 57 -8.54 3.50 -16.70
C GLU A 57 -7.34 2.67 -17.19
N GLN A 58 -6.21 3.32 -17.40
CA GLN A 58 -4.96 2.63 -17.77
C GLN A 58 -4.12 2.36 -16.53
N HIS A 59 -3.74 1.10 -16.36
CA HIS A 59 -2.87 0.63 -15.30
C HIS A 59 -1.50 0.23 -15.85
N HIS A 60 -0.43 0.64 -15.16
CA HIS A 60 0.92 0.16 -15.42
C HIS A 60 1.27 -0.94 -14.40
N PRO A 61 1.19 -2.23 -14.77
CA PRO A 61 1.39 -3.33 -13.82
C PRO A 61 2.82 -3.36 -13.27
N ASP A 62 3.81 -3.02 -14.10
CA ASP A 62 5.21 -2.95 -13.70
C ASP A 62 5.89 -1.72 -14.31
N ARG A 63 5.75 -0.59 -13.62
CA ARG A 63 6.37 0.67 -14.04
C ARG A 63 7.90 0.62 -14.06
N VAL A 64 8.51 -0.30 -13.32
CA VAL A 64 9.96 -0.38 -13.16
C VAL A 64 10.58 -1.18 -14.30
N ASN A 65 10.12 -2.41 -14.52
CA ASN A 65 10.72 -3.28 -15.54
C ASN A 65 10.10 -3.09 -16.92
N ARG A 66 8.84 -2.65 -16.99
CA ARG A 66 8.06 -2.54 -18.23
C ARG A 66 7.26 -1.23 -18.29
N PRO A 67 7.95 -0.08 -18.38
CA PRO A 67 7.31 1.23 -18.29
C PRO A 67 6.27 1.50 -19.39
N ASN A 68 6.43 0.85 -20.55
CA ASN A 68 5.54 1.02 -21.70
C ASN A 68 4.34 0.06 -21.69
N GLU A 69 4.38 -0.99 -20.85
CA GLU A 69 3.28 -1.94 -20.74
C GLU A 69 2.12 -1.27 -19.98
N THR A 70 0.96 -1.20 -20.65
CA THR A 70 -0.28 -0.67 -20.08
C THR A 70 -1.40 -1.66 -20.30
N VAL A 71 -2.18 -1.91 -19.25
CA VAL A 71 -3.39 -2.71 -19.31
C VAL A 71 -4.60 -1.84 -18.99
N THR A 72 -5.74 -2.13 -19.61
CA THR A 72 -6.98 -1.40 -19.29
C THR A 72 -7.73 -2.14 -18.18
N LEU A 73 -8.08 -1.41 -17.12
CA LEU A 73 -8.86 -1.91 -15.98
C LEU A 73 -10.01 -0.95 -15.69
N CYS A 74 -11.14 -1.45 -15.18
CA CYS A 74 -12.16 -0.58 -14.61
C CYS A 74 -11.67 0.03 -13.28
N ALA A 75 -12.25 1.14 -12.84
CA ALA A 75 -11.86 1.84 -11.61
C ALA A 75 -11.76 0.91 -10.37
N ASN A 76 -12.68 -0.05 -10.23
CA ASN A 76 -12.67 -0.99 -9.11
C ASN A 76 -11.54 -2.03 -9.20
N CYS A 77 -11.30 -2.59 -10.39
CA CYS A 77 -10.18 -3.51 -10.61
C CYS A 77 -8.84 -2.77 -10.55
N HIS A 78 -8.80 -1.51 -10.97
CA HIS A 78 -7.64 -0.65 -10.92
C HIS A 78 -7.21 -0.39 -9.47
N SER A 79 -8.14 0.03 -8.60
CA SER A 79 -7.84 0.26 -7.17
C SER A 79 -7.33 -1.01 -6.48
N THR A 80 -7.89 -2.17 -6.84
CA THR A 80 -7.45 -3.47 -6.33
C THR A 80 -6.02 -3.80 -6.79
N ALA A 81 -5.72 -3.64 -8.07
CA ALA A 81 -4.38 -3.87 -8.63
C ALA A 81 -3.33 -2.94 -8.02
N THR A 82 -3.64 -1.64 -7.89
CA THR A 82 -2.75 -0.68 -7.21
C THR A 82 -2.48 -1.08 -5.76
N ARG A 83 -3.50 -1.51 -5.02
CA ARG A 83 -3.33 -1.97 -3.62
C ARG A 83 -2.45 -3.22 -3.54
N GLU A 84 -2.61 -4.17 -4.47
CA GLU A 84 -1.76 -5.36 -4.56
C GLU A 84 -0.31 -4.98 -4.87
N GLN A 85 -0.08 -4.06 -5.81
CA GLN A 85 1.24 -3.57 -6.19
C GLN A 85 1.94 -2.90 -4.99
N GLN A 86 1.25 -1.98 -4.30
CA GLN A 86 1.77 -1.34 -3.09
C GLN A 86 2.12 -2.36 -1.98
N ARG A 87 1.28 -3.38 -1.79
CA ARG A 87 1.57 -4.46 -0.83
C ARG A 87 2.82 -5.24 -1.19
N LYS A 88 3.05 -5.56 -2.48
CA LYS A 88 4.27 -6.23 -2.95
C LYS A 88 5.50 -5.37 -2.71
N THR A 89 5.47 -4.10 -3.14
CA THR A 89 6.58 -3.15 -2.93
C THR A 89 6.91 -2.98 -1.45
N ASN A 90 5.91 -2.87 -0.56
CA ASN A 90 6.15 -2.76 0.88
C ASN A 90 6.77 -4.03 1.46
N ARG A 91 6.38 -5.22 0.98
CA ARG A 91 6.99 -6.49 1.39
C ARG A 91 8.43 -6.61 0.92
N GLU A 92 8.72 -6.22 -0.32
CA GLU A 92 10.08 -6.21 -0.88
C GLU A 92 10.98 -5.24 -0.12
N LYS A 93 10.54 -4.00 0.10
CA LYS A 93 11.25 -3.03 0.94
C LYS A 93 11.52 -3.56 2.34
N LYS A 94 10.54 -4.21 2.97
CA LYS A 94 10.73 -4.83 4.30
C LYS A 94 11.78 -5.94 4.27
N LYS A 95 11.82 -6.75 3.22
CA LYS A 95 12.85 -7.80 3.04
C LYS A 95 14.23 -7.18 2.84
N GLU A 96 14.37 -6.19 1.97
CA GLU A 96 15.65 -5.50 1.73
C GLU A 96 16.21 -4.87 3.01
N ILE A 97 15.36 -4.22 3.81
CA ILE A 97 15.74 -3.66 5.11
C ILE A 97 16.20 -4.76 6.07
N CYS A 98 15.51 -5.91 6.10
CA CYS A 98 15.89 -7.04 6.94
C CYS A 98 17.23 -7.68 6.50
N THR A 99 17.46 -7.81 5.19
CA THR A 99 18.67 -8.42 4.64
C THR A 99 19.89 -7.51 4.83
N ARG A 100 19.73 -6.18 4.65
CA ARG A 100 20.83 -5.22 4.82
C ARG A 100 21.36 -5.16 6.26
N ASN A 101 20.52 -5.44 7.25
CA ASN A 101 20.90 -5.44 8.67
C ASN A 101 21.68 -6.69 9.11
N ASN A 102 21.75 -7.74 8.28
CA ASN A 102 22.55 -8.94 8.54
C ASN A 102 23.94 -8.89 7.90
N THR A 103 24.19 -7.93 7.00
CA THR A 103 25.52 -7.69 6.43
C THR A 103 26.15 -6.54 7.20
N SER A 104 27.18 -6.86 7.98
CA SER A 104 27.99 -5.95 8.80
C SER A 104 28.27 -4.60 8.09
N PRO A 105 28.37 -3.49 8.83
CA PRO A 105 28.67 -2.21 8.22
C PRO A 105 30.09 -2.26 7.66
N ILE A 106 30.21 -2.33 6.34
CA ILE A 106 31.45 -1.96 5.66
C ILE A 106 31.66 -0.49 5.99
N ARG A 107 32.66 -0.21 6.85
CA ARG A 107 33.21 1.13 7.05
C ARG A 107 33.76 1.61 5.72
N VAL A 108 32.94 2.31 4.95
CA VAL A 108 33.45 3.15 3.86
C VAL A 108 33.62 4.54 4.44
N SER A 109 34.87 4.87 4.76
CA SER A 109 35.32 6.23 4.99
C SER A 109 35.09 7.01 3.68
N MET A 110 34.16 7.94 3.67
CA MET A 110 33.99 8.90 2.57
C MET A 110 34.00 10.33 3.14
N PRO A 111 34.62 11.29 2.42
CA PRO A 111 34.83 12.64 2.93
C PRO A 111 33.54 13.45 2.86
N SER A 112 33.44 14.37 3.82
CA SER A 112 32.38 15.32 4.04
C SER A 112 32.14 16.26 2.85
N ARG A 113 30.91 16.24 2.32
CA ARG A 113 30.35 17.41 1.63
C ARG A 113 28.91 17.64 2.08
N SER A 114 28.73 18.80 2.68
CA SER A 114 27.52 19.29 3.32
C SER A 114 26.41 19.58 2.31
N MET A 115 25.26 18.91 2.46
CA MET A 115 23.96 19.52 2.26
C MET A 115 23.02 19.05 3.36
N ALA A 116 22.54 19.99 4.16
CA ALA A 116 21.62 19.74 5.26
C ALA A 116 20.24 19.36 4.70
N GLN A 117 19.96 18.07 4.65
CA GLN A 117 18.59 17.55 4.56
C GLN A 117 18.03 17.39 5.98
N PRO A 118 16.75 17.72 6.24
CA PRO A 118 16.11 17.42 7.52
C PRO A 118 16.04 15.89 7.65
N GLN A 119 16.87 15.36 8.56
CA GLN A 119 16.88 13.94 8.86
C GLN A 119 15.58 13.60 9.60
N VAL A 120 14.66 12.96 8.87
CA VAL A 120 13.58 12.20 9.49
C VAL A 120 14.26 11.09 10.28
N ALA A 121 14.30 11.22 11.60
CA ALA A 121 14.85 10.21 12.49
C ALA A 121 13.99 8.95 12.37
N TYR A 122 14.40 8.04 11.49
CA TYR A 122 13.85 6.70 11.46
C TYR A 122 14.26 6.02 12.75
N SER A 123 13.31 5.88 13.69
CA SER A 123 13.47 5.04 14.87
C SER A 123 13.83 3.63 14.39
N GLN A 124 15.10 3.28 14.53
CA GLN A 124 15.59 1.93 14.28
C GLN A 124 14.81 0.96 15.17
N CYS A 125 14.27 -0.11 14.58
CA CYS A 125 13.71 -1.22 15.34
C CYS A 125 14.86 -1.97 16.02
N ARG A 126 15.30 -1.46 17.18
CA ARG A 126 16.15 -2.25 18.08
C ARG A 126 15.30 -3.31 18.77
N PRO A 127 15.81 -4.53 18.97
CA PRO A 127 15.14 -5.50 19.83
C PRO A 127 14.95 -4.86 21.22
N PHE A 128 13.73 -4.94 21.76
CA PHE A 128 13.42 -4.37 23.06
C PHE A 128 14.36 -4.93 24.11
N THR A 129 14.97 -4.02 24.87
CA THR A 129 15.70 -4.38 26.08
C THR A 129 14.76 -5.07 27.06
N PRO A 130 15.28 -5.93 27.97
CA PRO A 130 14.44 -6.56 29.00
C PRO A 130 13.62 -5.54 29.82
N ALA A 131 14.17 -4.34 30.06
CA ALA A 131 13.47 -3.25 30.74
C ALA A 131 12.31 -2.68 29.91
N GLU A 132 12.49 -2.48 28.61
CA GLU A 132 11.41 -2.00 27.73
C GLU A 132 10.29 -3.04 27.57
N LYS A 133 10.63 -4.33 27.50
CA LYS A 133 9.62 -5.41 27.44
C LYS A 133 8.72 -5.40 28.68
N ARG A 134 9.29 -5.15 29.87
CA ARG A 134 8.53 -5.01 31.12
C ARG A 134 7.60 -3.81 31.06
N TRP A 135 8.10 -2.67 30.56
CA TRP A 135 7.30 -1.45 30.42
C TRP A 135 6.12 -1.64 29.46
N VAL A 136 6.35 -2.28 28.31
CA VAL A 136 5.29 -2.59 27.34
C VAL A 136 4.27 -3.57 27.93
N GLY A 137 4.71 -4.64 28.60
CA GLY A 137 3.82 -5.59 29.25
C GLY A 137 2.98 -4.94 30.36
N ARG A 138 3.57 -4.03 31.12
CA ARG A 138 2.88 -3.24 32.15
C ARG A 138 1.85 -2.30 31.53
N GLY A 139 2.24 -1.55 30.49
CA GLY A 139 1.33 -0.68 29.74
C GLY A 139 0.15 -1.43 29.12
N PHE A 140 0.40 -2.62 28.55
CA PHE A 140 -0.66 -3.47 28.00
C PHE A 140 -1.63 -3.96 29.09
N SER A 141 -1.11 -4.35 30.26
CA SER A 141 -1.93 -4.83 31.38
C SER A 141 -2.81 -3.73 31.97
N TYR A 142 -2.26 -2.51 32.15
CA TYR A 142 -3.04 -1.37 32.63
C TYR A 142 -4.02 -0.84 31.57
N GLY A 143 -3.59 -0.75 30.31
CA GLY A 143 -4.45 -0.32 29.21
C GLY A 143 -5.60 -1.29 28.95
N GLY A 144 -5.30 -2.59 28.81
CA GLY A 144 -6.29 -3.63 28.58
C GLY A 144 -7.24 -3.81 29.78
N GLY A 145 -6.69 -3.83 31.01
CA GLY A 145 -7.52 -3.87 32.22
C GLY A 145 -8.42 -2.63 32.35
N GLY A 146 -7.92 -1.44 31.97
CA GLY A 146 -8.68 -0.19 32.04
C GLY A 146 -9.85 -0.14 31.07
N VAL A 147 -9.64 -0.62 29.84
CA VAL A 147 -10.71 -0.73 28.84
C VAL A 147 -11.79 -1.71 29.33
N ALA A 148 -11.40 -2.89 29.84
CA ALA A 148 -12.37 -3.89 30.33
C ALA A 148 -13.20 -3.37 31.53
N VAL A 149 -12.58 -2.64 32.46
CA VAL A 149 -13.29 -2.00 33.58
C VAL A 149 -14.21 -0.88 33.08
N GLY A 150 -13.75 -0.06 32.14
CA GLY A 150 -14.54 1.01 31.53
C GLY A 150 -15.77 0.48 30.80
N GLU A 151 -15.61 -0.52 29.94
CA GLU A 151 -16.71 -1.16 29.23
C GLU A 151 -17.67 -1.85 30.21
N GLY A 152 -17.16 -2.53 31.23
CA GLY A 152 -18.00 -3.15 32.26
C GLY A 152 -18.85 -2.15 33.06
N LEU A 153 -18.34 -0.95 33.31
CA LEU A 153 -19.05 0.10 34.06
C LEU A 153 -20.04 0.89 33.21
N PHE A 154 -19.70 1.18 31.95
CA PHE A 154 -20.46 2.12 31.11
C PHE A 154 -21.30 1.46 30.01
N ASP A 155 -21.12 0.16 29.70
CA ASP A 155 -21.94 -0.50 28.70
C ASP A 155 -23.31 -0.94 29.25
N SER A 156 -24.30 -0.12 28.97
CA SER A 156 -25.72 -0.35 29.30
C SER A 156 -26.33 -1.58 28.62
N ARG A 157 -25.70 -2.13 27.57
CA ARG A 157 -26.21 -3.28 26.80
C ARG A 157 -25.91 -4.63 27.45
N LEU A 158 -24.98 -4.68 28.41
CA LEU A 158 -24.61 -5.91 29.08
C LEU A 158 -25.54 -6.24 30.27
N PRO A 159 -25.87 -7.53 30.50
CA PRO A 159 -26.59 -7.95 31.70
C PRO A 159 -25.74 -7.70 32.95
N GLY A 160 -26.38 -7.38 34.08
CA GLY A 160 -25.69 -6.90 35.28
C GLY A 160 -24.59 -7.83 35.81
N TRP A 161 -24.77 -9.14 35.72
CA TRP A 161 -23.76 -10.12 36.11
C TRP A 161 -22.50 -10.07 35.23
N ALA A 162 -22.65 -9.80 33.93
CA ALA A 162 -21.52 -9.71 33.00
C ALA A 162 -20.66 -8.47 33.29
N ARG A 163 -21.29 -7.37 33.71
CA ARG A 163 -20.58 -6.16 34.16
C ARG A 163 -19.68 -6.44 35.36
N VAL A 164 -20.21 -7.15 36.36
CA VAL A 164 -19.44 -7.54 37.56
C VAL A 164 -18.25 -8.42 37.18
N VAL A 165 -18.45 -9.39 36.29
CA VAL A 165 -17.36 -10.26 35.81
C VAL A 165 -16.27 -9.45 35.09
N LEU A 166 -16.64 -8.52 34.20
CA LEU A 166 -15.66 -7.68 33.48
C LEU A 166 -14.86 -6.78 34.43
N VAL A 167 -15.50 -6.21 35.44
CA VAL A 167 -14.80 -5.39 36.45
C VAL A 167 -13.82 -6.23 37.28
N ILE A 168 -14.23 -7.43 37.73
CA ILE A 168 -13.34 -8.33 38.48
C ILE A 168 -12.15 -8.78 37.62
N VAL A 169 -12.40 -9.20 36.38
CA VAL A 169 -11.36 -9.65 35.45
C VAL A 169 -10.41 -8.51 35.11
N GLY A 170 -10.93 -7.32 34.78
CA GLY A 170 -10.10 -6.15 34.50
C GLY A 170 -9.25 -5.72 35.69
N GLY A 171 -9.81 -5.76 36.91
CA GLY A 171 -9.08 -5.52 38.15
C GLY A 171 -7.97 -6.55 38.40
N ALA A 172 -8.23 -7.84 38.16
CA ALA A 172 -7.22 -8.90 38.28
C ALA A 172 -6.08 -8.73 37.26
N VAL A 173 -6.37 -8.32 36.02
CA VAL A 173 -5.37 -8.03 34.99
C VAL A 173 -4.50 -6.84 35.37
N MET A 174 -5.09 -5.75 35.89
CA MET A 174 -4.31 -4.62 36.42
C MET A 174 -3.42 -5.04 37.59
N TYR A 175 -3.95 -5.84 38.53
CA TYR A 175 -3.19 -6.34 39.67
C TYR A 175 -2.01 -7.22 39.24
N ALA A 176 -2.21 -8.10 38.26
CA ALA A 176 -1.12 -8.90 37.69
C ALA A 176 -0.05 -8.00 37.04
N GLY A 177 -0.47 -6.97 36.30
CA GLY A 177 0.44 -5.95 35.75
C GLY A 177 1.25 -5.20 36.82
N SER A 178 0.71 -5.04 38.03
CA SER A 178 1.42 -4.41 39.15
C SER A 178 2.60 -5.25 39.67
N LYS A 179 2.53 -6.59 39.53
CA LYS A 179 3.52 -7.55 40.04
C LYS A 179 4.69 -7.82 39.08
N ILE A 180 4.64 -7.31 37.85
CA ILE A 180 5.74 -7.39 36.89
C ILE A 180 6.88 -6.45 37.37
N LYS A 181 7.96 -7.02 37.91
CA LYS A 181 9.20 -6.34 38.34
C LYS A 181 10.24 -6.30 37.22
#